data_AF-A7GIA2-F1
#
_entry.id   AF-A7GIA2-F1
#
_cell.length_a   1.000
_cell.length_b   1.000
_cell.length_c   1.000
_cell.angle_alpha   90.00
_cell.angle_beta   90.00
_cell.angle_gamma   90.00
#
_symmetry.space_group_name_H-M   'P 1'
#
loop_
_entity.id
_entity.type
_entity.pdbx_description
1 polymer ?
#
loop_
_entity_poly.entity_id
_entity_poly.type
_entity_poly.pdbx_seq_one_letter_code
_entity_poly.pdbx_strand_id
1 'polypeptide(L)'
;MNKKIKTTDLNLNVSTGTLLYIDIDIFRFLYDQEIFCITVQFLDEEDYKFLEEINLEKNKSILNHNDLKRIALNWIFENVEIVK
;
A
#
# COMPACT_ATOMS: atom_id res chain seq x y z
N MET A 1 24.02 -19.81 9.03
CA MET A 1 23.85 -19.89 7.57
C MET A 1 24.35 -18.59 6.94
N ASN A 2 25.45 -18.63 6.20
CA ASN A 2 25.99 -17.47 5.50
C ASN A 2 25.37 -17.44 4.09
N LYS A 3 24.20 -16.79 3.94
CA LYS A 3 23.61 -16.60 2.60
C LYS A 3 24.34 -15.43 1.92
N LYS A 4 25.48 -15.69 1.29
CA LYS A 4 26.17 -14.71 0.45
C LYS A 4 25.80 -14.98 -1.01
N ILE A 5 25.00 -14.08 -1.59
CA ILE A 5 24.73 -14.07 -3.03
C ILE A 5 25.98 -13.50 -3.71
N LYS A 6 26.46 -14.14 -4.78
CA LYS A 6 27.59 -13.62 -5.54
C LYS A 6 27.14 -12.36 -6.27
N THR A 7 27.94 -11.30 -6.21
CA THR A 7 27.62 -9.99 -6.82
C THR A 7 27.42 -10.07 -8.33
N THR A 8 28.00 -11.08 -9.00
CA THR A 8 27.83 -11.35 -10.43
C THR A 8 26.42 -11.81 -10.82
N ASP A 9 25.62 -12.25 -9.84
CA ASP A 9 24.25 -12.75 -10.06
C ASP A 9 23.18 -11.68 -9.73
N LEU A 10 23.61 -10.45 -9.39
CA LEU A 10 22.74 -9.33 -9.05
C LEU A 10 22.46 -8.49 -10.30
N ASN A 11 21.30 -8.69 -10.93
CA ASN A 11 20.80 -7.78 -11.96
C ASN A 11 19.87 -6.73 -11.31
N LEU A 12 20.22 -5.45 -11.43
CA LEU A 12 19.39 -4.35 -10.99
C LEU A 12 18.61 -3.80 -12.19
N ASN A 13 17.30 -4.07 -12.21
CA ASN A 13 16.39 -3.43 -13.14
C ASN A 13 15.66 -2.29 -12.43
N VAL A 14 15.79 -1.08 -12.96
CA VAL A 14 15.12 0.11 -12.41
C VAL A 14 13.98 0.50 -13.35
N SER A 15 12.75 0.45 -12.85
CA SER A 15 11.54 0.94 -13.51
C SER A 15 10.97 2.14 -12.74
N THR A 16 10.11 2.90 -13.41
CA THR A 16 9.34 3.98 -12.80
C THR A 16 7.87 3.74 -13.09
N GLY A 17 7.04 3.84 -12.06
CA GLY A 17 5.59 3.63 -12.14
C GLY A 17 4.81 4.82 -11.59
N THR A 18 3.49 4.74 -11.70
CA THR A 18 2.56 5.68 -11.05
C THR A 18 1.85 4.95 -9.92
N LEU A 19 1.84 5.55 -8.73
CA LEU A 19 1.09 5.05 -7.58
C LEU A 19 -0.24 5.78 -7.48
N LEU A 20 -1.32 5.02 -7.30
CA LEU A 20 -2.63 5.57 -6.95
C LEU A 20 -2.69 5.71 -5.44
N TYR A 21 -3.08 6.86 -4.90
CA TYR A 21 -3.31 6.98 -3.47
C TYR A 21 -4.49 7.87 -3.13
N ILE A 22 -5.01 7.66 -1.92
CA ILE A 22 -5.99 8.53 -1.29
C ILE A 22 -5.60 8.76 0.17
N ASP A 23 -5.87 9.98 0.63
CA ASP A 23 -5.69 10.37 2.02
C ASP A 23 -7.07 10.55 2.66
N ILE A 24 -7.26 9.96 3.83
CA ILE A 24 -8.45 10.09 4.66
C ILE A 24 -8.00 10.37 6.09
N ASP A 25 -8.16 11.62 6.53
CA ASP A 25 -7.65 12.09 7.82
C ASP A 25 -6.15 11.79 7.97
N ILE A 26 -5.73 11.08 9.03
CA ILE A 26 -4.34 10.68 9.22
C ILE A 26 -3.94 9.47 8.36
N PHE A 27 -4.86 8.79 7.67
CA PHE A 27 -4.55 7.56 6.94
C PHE A 27 -4.27 7.81 5.46
N ARG A 28 -3.32 7.06 4.90
CA ARG A 28 -3.01 7.01 3.47
C ARG A 28 -3.11 5.59 2.97
N PHE A 29 -3.81 5.42 1.84
CA PHE A 29 -3.96 4.14 1.17
C PHE A 29 -3.29 4.24 -0.19
N LEU A 30 -2.20 3.50 -0.38
CA LEU A 30 -1.39 3.48 -1.60
C LEU A 30 -1.66 2.19 -2.35
N TYR A 31 -2.18 2.28 -3.56
CA TYR A 31 -2.36 1.14 -4.45
C TYR A 31 -1.25 1.09 -5.50
N ASP A 32 -0.50 -0.01 -5.47
CA ASP A 32 0.51 -0.34 -6.47
C ASP A 32 -0.08 -1.29 -7.54
N GLN A 33 -0.11 -0.80 -8.77
CA GLN A 33 -0.65 -1.53 -9.92
C GLN A 33 0.26 -2.67 -10.39
N GLU A 34 1.56 -2.63 -10.11
CA GLU A 34 2.52 -3.63 -10.57
C GLU A 34 2.48 -4.89 -9.69
N ILE A 35 2.34 -4.70 -8.38
CA ILE A 35 2.33 -5.80 -7.39
C ILE A 35 0.94 -6.10 -6.83
N PHE A 36 -0.08 -5.34 -7.23
CA PHE A 36 -1.49 -5.54 -6.87
C PHE A 36 -1.72 -5.58 -5.34
N CYS A 37 -1.13 -4.64 -4.61
CA CYS A 37 -1.34 -4.50 -3.17
C CYS A 37 -1.77 -3.08 -2.80
N ILE A 38 -2.46 -2.95 -1.67
CA ILE A 38 -2.72 -1.66 -1.03
C ILE A 38 -1.89 -1.58 0.24
N THR A 39 -0.99 -0.61 0.31
CA THR A 39 -0.26 -0.28 1.54
C THR A 39 -1.06 0.76 2.31
N VAL A 40 -1.38 0.45 3.58
CA VAL A 40 -2.01 1.38 4.51
C VAL A 40 -0.92 2.01 5.37
N GLN A 41 -0.98 3.34 5.47
CA GLN A 41 -0.07 4.15 6.28
C GLN A 41 -0.88 5.10 7.16
N PHE A 42 -0.27 5.57 8.25
CA PHE A 42 -0.82 6.65 9.06
C PHE A 42 0.23 7.75 9.24
N LEU A 43 -0.23 9.00 9.30
CA LEU A 43 0.60 10.16 9.57
C LEU A 43 0.96 10.19 11.05
N ASP A 44 2.24 10.16 11.35
CA ASP A 44 2.79 10.32 12.70
C ASP A 44 3.73 11.51 12.72
N GLU A 45 3.26 12.61 13.32
CA GLU A 45 3.88 13.93 13.32
C GLU A 45 4.09 14.48 11.90
N GLU A 46 5.23 14.18 11.27
CA GLU A 46 5.64 14.71 9.96
C GLU A 46 5.72 13.63 8.87
N ASP A 47 5.75 12.35 9.26
CA ASP A 47 6.02 11.24 8.33
C ASP A 47 4.91 10.19 8.33
N TYR A 48 4.67 9.60 7.15
CA TYR A 48 3.78 8.45 7.04
C TYR A 48 4.49 7.17 7.46
N LYS A 49 3.93 6.49 8.46
CA LYS A 49 4.40 5.20 8.95
C LYS A 49 3.57 4.06 8.39
N PHE A 50 4.25 2.97 8.04
CA PHE A 50 3.62 1.74 7.59
C PHE A 50 2.71 1.17 8.68
N LEU A 51 1.47 0.84 8.31
CA LEU A 51 0.53 0.16 9.19
C LEU A 51 0.37 -1.30 8.77
N GLU A 52 -0.09 -1.55 7.54
CA GLU A 52 -0.29 -2.90 7.00
C GLU A 52 -0.35 -2.95 5.46
N GLU A 53 -0.42 -4.17 4.91
CA GLU A 53 -0.66 -4.42 3.48
C GLU A 53 -1.92 -5.27 3.27
N ILE A 54 -2.77 -4.82 2.36
CA ILE A 54 -3.94 -5.55 1.88
C ILE A 54 -3.61 -6.14 0.52
N ASN A 55 -3.44 -7.46 0.46
CA ASN A 55 -3.19 -8.18 -0.78
C ASN A 55 -4.48 -8.26 -1.62
N LEU A 56 -4.41 -7.85 -2.90
CA LEU A 56 -5.53 -7.98 -3.82
C LEU A 56 -5.37 -9.24 -4.67
N GLU A 57 -6.47 -9.96 -4.90
CA GLU A 57 -6.48 -11.09 -5.83
C GLU A 57 -6.21 -10.59 -7.26
N LYS A 58 -5.14 -11.08 -7.89
CA LYS A 58 -4.63 -10.71 -9.22
C LYS A 58 -5.69 -10.58 -10.34
N ASN A 59 -6.83 -11.26 -10.21
CA ASN A 59 -7.91 -11.25 -11.21
C ASN A 59 -8.92 -10.10 -11.07
N LYS A 60 -8.79 -9.22 -10.06
CA LYS A 60 -9.73 -8.10 -9.79
C LYS A 60 -9.07 -6.73 -9.77
N SER A 61 -7.80 -6.64 -10.12
CA SER A 61 -6.93 -5.57 -9.64
C SER A 61 -6.65 -4.50 -10.68
N ILE A 62 -7.69 -3.87 -11.23
CA ILE A 62 -7.54 -2.50 -11.75
C ILE A 62 -8.42 -1.64 -10.88
N LEU A 63 -7.82 -1.04 -9.85
CA LEU A 63 -8.52 -0.10 -9.00
C LEU A 63 -8.36 1.31 -9.56
N ASN A 64 -9.47 2.04 -9.66
CA ASN A 64 -9.45 3.49 -9.82
C ASN A 64 -9.60 4.16 -8.44
N HIS A 65 -9.56 5.50 -8.42
CA HIS A 65 -9.71 6.28 -7.19
C HIS A 65 -11.02 5.99 -6.42
N ASN A 66 -12.13 5.72 -7.11
CA ASN A 66 -13.42 5.43 -6.48
C ASN A 66 -13.44 4.03 -5.83
N ASP A 67 -12.83 3.05 -6.49
CA ASP A 67 -12.70 1.70 -5.93
C ASP A 67 -11.80 1.72 -4.69
N LEU A 68 -10.65 2.41 -4.78
CA LEU A 68 -9.73 2.59 -3.65
C LEU A 68 -10.42 3.34 -2.50
N LYS A 69 -11.21 4.38 -2.80
CA LYS A 69 -12.01 5.11 -1.81
C LYS A 69 -12.97 4.20 -1.07
N ARG A 70 -13.67 3.31 -1.78
CA ARG A 70 -14.59 2.36 -1.16
C ARG A 70 -13.85 1.39 -0.23
N ILE A 71 -12.71 0.87 -0.67
CA ILE A 71 -11.90 -0.05 0.14
C ILE A 71 -11.39 0.66 1.41
N ALA A 72 -10.84 1.87 1.28
CA ALA A 72 -10.32 2.62 2.41
C ALA A 72 -11.40 2.98 3.43
N LEU A 73 -12.58 3.40 2.98
CA LEU A 73 -13.70 3.70 3.90
C LEU A 73 -14.16 2.45 4.65
N ASN A 74 -14.30 1.31 3.96
CA ASN A 74 -14.64 0.05 4.62
C ASN A 74 -13.59 -0.33 5.67
N TRP A 75 -12.31 -0.21 5.31
CA TRP A 75 -11.21 -0.49 6.22
C TRP A 75 -11.27 0.40 7.47
N ILE A 76 -11.54 1.71 7.31
CA ILE A 76 -11.66 2.63 8.45
C ILE A 76 -12.81 2.21 9.37
N PHE A 77 -13.98 1.87 8.81
CA PHE A 77 -15.13 1.43 9.61
C PHE A 77 -14.88 0.13 10.39
N GLU A 78 -14.02 -0.75 9.86
CA GLU A 78 -13.71 -2.03 10.48
C GLU A 78 -12.58 -1.94 11.53
N ASN A 79 -11.65 -0.99 11.37
CA ASN A 79 -10.40 -0.96 12.14
C ASN A 79 -10.25 0.25 13.07
N VAL A 80 -11.04 1.32 12.88
CA VAL A 80 -10.94 2.53 13.70
C VAL A 80 -12.11 2.62 14.67
N GLU A 81 -11.80 2.68 15.97
CA GLU A 81 -12.80 2.87 17.02
C GLU A 81 -13.23 4.34 17.11
N ILE A 82 -14.54 4.59 17.14
CA ILE A 82 -15.09 5.92 17.39
C ILE A 82 -15.22 6.11 18.90
N VAL A 83 -14.26 6.81 19.51
CA VAL A 83 -14.36 7.24 20.91
C VAL A 83 -15.27 8.47 20.99
N LYS A 84 -16.37 8.36 21.75
CA LYS A 84 -17.34 9.44 21.97
C LYS A 84 -16.97 10.32 23.16
#